data_AF-A0A6N8UI68-F1
#
_entry.id   AF-A0A6N8UI68-F1
#
_cell.length_a   1.000
_cell.length_b   1.000
_cell.length_c   1.000
_cell.angle_alpha   90.00
_cell.angle_beta   90.00
_cell.angle_gamma   90.00
#
_symmetry.space_group_name_H-M   'P 1'
#
loop_
_entity.id
_entity.type
_entity.pdbx_description
1 polymer ?
#
loop_
_entity_poly.entity_id
_entity_poly.type
_entity_poly.pdbx_seq_one_letter_code
_entity_poly.pdbx_strand_id
1 'polypeptide(L)'
;MKKQTNKIPGYIKILGWLISLFAFAIGFWHTHLGLKEFRPLSWEYGSLIVAAIVLMVLIVSYERAVSGIKIAIVFWIICSTILFIFNLNSFYPSYLGRKLVKEEAIALSDSLELYKNKIDKIVGLTGTEYLQKLQFLDNKKENLLREIKSRGGFGPHATKELQEFNQLAGSNISPDRKLGKTEESRNEMVSFFKEKLEKAIKTYVIKSIGSKENEAQKLFDSSQELNENYAVYKLGLENAIKDNTAINIDSVKYHPQIVLMTDVVNELDKTSRMFNTVRGKDEFYLFNKDGENSQPRSQFIGTFEHTINSLIKRIDKKDTWGVIILCLFIDFLVPLAMFFLIREKIENSNSRTVYTSNASWWDKLMGRDDNNFNN
;
A
#
# COMPACT_ATOMS: atom_id res chain seq x y z
N MET A 1 62.01 6.63 -32.47
CA MET A 1 60.63 7.02 -32.88
C MET A 1 60.07 8.04 -31.89
N LYS A 2 59.44 9.13 -32.34
CA LYS A 2 58.61 9.97 -31.46
C LYS A 2 57.22 9.32 -31.35
N LYS A 3 56.87 8.78 -30.18
CA LYS A 3 55.52 8.26 -29.93
C LYS A 3 54.57 9.46 -29.90
N GLN A 4 53.59 9.51 -30.82
CA GLN A 4 52.56 10.56 -30.78
C GLN A 4 51.72 10.37 -29.53
N THR A 5 51.82 11.30 -28.58
CA THR A 5 50.85 11.39 -27.49
C THR A 5 49.57 12.00 -28.03
N ASN A 6 48.56 11.15 -28.24
CA ASN A 6 47.22 11.57 -28.65
C ASN A 6 46.60 12.44 -27.55
N LYS A 7 46.86 13.75 -27.60
CA LYS A 7 46.27 14.73 -26.69
C LYS A 7 44.75 14.71 -26.83
N ILE A 8 44.08 14.08 -25.87
CA ILE A 8 42.62 14.04 -25.73
C ILE A 8 42.07 15.47 -25.91
N PRO A 9 41.38 15.79 -27.03
CA PRO A 9 41.16 17.17 -27.47
C PRO A 9 40.45 18.06 -26.47
N GLY A 10 40.65 19.38 -26.59
CA GLY A 10 40.09 20.43 -25.73
C GLY A 10 38.62 20.18 -25.35
N TYR A 11 37.79 20.02 -26.38
CA TYR A 11 36.34 19.84 -26.30
C TYR A 11 35.89 18.66 -25.41
N ILE A 12 36.67 17.58 -25.28
CA ILE A 12 36.28 16.41 -24.46
C ILE A 12 36.19 16.77 -22.97
N LYS A 13 37.00 17.72 -22.48
CA LYS A 13 36.88 18.20 -21.08
C LYS A 13 35.61 19.01 -20.87
N ILE A 14 35.22 19.82 -21.86
CA ILE A 14 34.00 20.65 -21.83
C ILE A 14 32.77 19.75 -21.92
N LEU A 15 32.77 18.79 -22.85
CA LEU A 15 31.70 17.82 -23.04
C LEU A 15 31.50 16.95 -21.79
N GLY A 16 32.58 16.44 -21.16
CA GLY A 16 32.47 15.67 -19.93
C GLY A 16 31.87 16.47 -18.76
N TRP A 17 32.27 17.73 -18.59
CA TRP A 17 31.68 18.63 -17.61
C TRP A 17 30.20 18.91 -17.89
N LEU A 18 29.84 19.15 -19.16
CA LEU A 18 28.47 19.40 -19.60
C LEU A 18 27.57 18.16 -19.40
N ILE A 19 28.08 16.96 -19.64
CA ILE A 19 27.38 15.70 -19.34
C ILE A 19 27.15 15.54 -17.83
N SER A 20 28.18 15.77 -16.99
CA SER A 20 28.01 15.71 -15.53
C SER A 20 27.02 16.76 -15.03
N LEU A 21 27.04 17.98 -15.56
CA LEU A 21 26.08 19.04 -15.18
C LEU A 21 24.63 18.67 -15.55
N PHE A 22 24.40 18.02 -16.69
CA PHE A 22 23.07 17.50 -17.01
C PHE A 22 22.63 16.37 -16.06
N ALA A 23 23.53 15.43 -15.74
CA ALA A 23 23.23 14.38 -14.76
C ALA A 23 22.90 14.96 -13.38
N PHE A 24 23.68 15.96 -12.92
CA PHE A 24 23.46 16.68 -11.67
C PHE A 24 22.14 17.48 -11.66
N ALA A 25 21.76 18.11 -12.78
CA ALA A 25 20.50 18.85 -12.91
C ALA A 25 19.27 17.91 -12.85
N ILE A 26 19.36 16.74 -13.50
CA ILE A 26 18.32 15.69 -13.42
C ILE A 26 18.23 15.17 -11.98
N GLY A 27 19.36 14.85 -11.35
CA GLY A 27 19.40 14.36 -9.97
C GLY A 27 18.88 15.39 -8.95
N PHE A 28 19.20 16.67 -9.12
CA PHE A 28 18.62 17.76 -8.32
C PHE A 28 17.09 17.79 -8.41
N TRP A 29 16.53 17.72 -9.62
CA TRP A 29 15.09 17.79 -9.84
C TRP A 29 14.36 16.60 -9.21
N HIS A 30 14.84 15.38 -9.43
CA HIS A 30 14.26 14.19 -8.83
C HIS A 30 14.47 14.10 -7.32
N THR A 31 15.53 14.70 -6.77
CA THR A 31 15.74 14.81 -5.32
C THR A 31 14.76 15.79 -4.68
N HIS A 32 14.49 16.94 -5.31
CA HIS A 32 13.43 17.85 -4.88
C HIS A 32 12.06 17.15 -4.84
N LEU A 33 11.71 16.40 -5.89
CA LEU A 33 10.48 15.60 -5.92
C LEU A 33 10.45 14.51 -4.83
N GLY A 34 11.56 13.78 -4.66
CA GLY A 34 11.70 12.73 -3.66
C GLY A 34 11.66 13.23 -2.20
N LEU A 35 11.94 14.52 -1.97
CA LEU A 35 11.87 15.19 -0.67
C LEU A 35 10.51 15.85 -0.38
N LYS A 36 9.60 15.95 -1.37
CA LYS A 36 8.34 16.72 -1.28
C LYS A 36 7.40 16.29 -0.14
N GLU A 37 7.33 14.98 0.13
CA GLU A 37 6.53 14.38 1.21
C GLU A 37 7.26 14.30 2.57
N PHE A 38 8.50 14.81 2.67
CA PHE A 38 9.29 14.72 3.90
C PHE A 38 8.88 15.81 4.89
N ARG A 39 8.10 15.45 5.93
CA ARG A 39 7.45 16.40 6.89
C ARG A 39 8.30 17.61 7.35
N PRO A 40 9.57 17.49 7.76
CA PRO A 40 10.40 18.65 8.14
C PRO A 40 10.64 19.69 7.03
N LEU A 41 10.36 19.33 5.77
CA LEU A 41 10.59 20.14 4.56
C LEU A 41 9.30 20.41 3.78
N SER A 42 8.12 20.11 4.33
CA SER A 42 6.82 20.23 3.64
C SER A 42 6.29 21.66 3.51
N TRP A 43 7.16 22.66 3.56
CA TRP A 43 6.88 24.04 3.14
C TRP A 43 7.25 24.19 1.66
N GLU A 44 6.54 25.05 0.93
CA GLU A 44 6.50 25.06 -0.55
C GLU A 44 7.86 24.95 -1.26
N TYR A 45 8.91 25.55 -0.70
CA TYR A 45 10.26 25.59 -1.26
C TYR A 45 11.30 24.77 -0.47
N GLY A 46 10.90 24.12 0.64
CA GLY A 46 11.83 23.47 1.58
C GLY A 46 12.63 22.32 0.97
N SER A 47 11.95 21.42 0.25
CA SER A 47 12.58 20.33 -0.50
C SER A 47 13.50 20.84 -1.62
N LEU A 48 13.15 21.96 -2.27
CA LEU A 48 13.93 22.57 -3.35
C LEU A 48 15.21 23.23 -2.82
N ILE A 49 15.13 23.94 -1.68
CA ILE A 49 16.28 24.54 -1.00
C ILE A 49 17.27 23.47 -0.54
N VAL A 50 16.79 22.38 0.06
CA VAL A 50 17.67 21.27 0.48
C VAL A 50 18.30 20.57 -0.73
N ALA A 51 17.55 20.30 -1.79
CA ALA A 51 18.10 19.75 -3.03
C ALA A 51 19.17 20.67 -3.65
N ALA A 52 18.97 22.00 -3.61
CA ALA A 52 19.94 22.97 -4.11
C ALA A 52 21.23 23.03 -3.27
N ILE A 53 21.12 22.90 -1.95
CA ILE A 53 22.29 22.80 -1.05
C ILE A 53 23.09 21.53 -1.36
N VAL A 54 22.43 20.37 -1.49
CA VAL A 54 23.09 19.11 -1.86
C VAL A 54 23.76 19.22 -3.24
N LEU A 55 23.09 19.83 -4.22
CA LEU A 55 23.65 20.09 -5.56
C LEU A 55 24.90 20.98 -5.51
N MET A 56 24.88 22.07 -4.74
CA MET A 56 26.03 22.97 -4.63
C MET A 56 27.23 22.27 -3.99
N VAL A 57 27.02 21.52 -2.90
CA VAL A 57 28.09 20.74 -2.26
C VAL A 57 28.61 19.63 -3.18
N LEU A 58 27.74 18.96 -3.94
CA LEU A 58 28.11 17.97 -4.95
C LEU A 58 29.01 18.58 -6.03
N ILE A 59 28.62 19.71 -6.63
CA ILE A 59 29.37 20.36 -7.72
C ILE A 59 30.75 20.80 -7.23
N VAL A 60 30.84 21.46 -6.07
CA VAL A 60 32.13 21.87 -5.48
C VAL A 60 32.99 20.66 -5.13
N SER A 61 32.40 19.61 -4.54
CA SER A 61 33.14 18.38 -4.21
C SER A 61 33.66 17.67 -5.46
N TYR A 62 32.85 17.61 -6.52
CA TYR A 62 33.24 17.04 -7.82
C TYR A 62 34.34 17.87 -8.50
N GLU A 63 34.25 19.21 -8.50
CA GLU A 63 35.30 20.10 -9.02
C GLU A 63 36.65 19.87 -8.31
N ARG A 64 36.62 19.81 -6.98
CA ARG A 64 37.81 19.61 -6.15
C ARG A 64 38.35 18.19 -6.24
N ALA A 65 37.50 17.18 -6.39
CA ALA A 65 37.89 15.81 -6.70
C ALA A 65 38.59 15.70 -8.07
N VAL A 66 38.01 16.31 -9.12
CA VAL A 66 38.62 16.41 -10.46
C VAL A 66 39.98 17.13 -10.42
N SER A 67 40.14 18.07 -9.48
CA SER A 67 41.39 18.78 -9.20
C SER A 67 42.37 18.01 -8.29
N GLY A 68 42.10 16.74 -7.97
CA GLY A 68 42.99 15.85 -7.22
C GLY A 68 42.83 15.86 -5.69
N ILE A 69 41.88 16.63 -5.14
CA ILE A 69 41.68 16.71 -3.68
C ILE A 69 40.97 15.45 -3.19
N LYS A 70 41.74 14.50 -2.62
CA LYS A 70 41.26 13.17 -2.21
C LYS A 70 40.02 13.20 -1.30
N ILE A 71 39.97 14.08 -0.30
CA ILE A 71 38.82 14.19 0.62
C ILE A 71 37.53 14.67 -0.08
N ALA A 72 37.64 15.42 -1.18
CA ALA A 72 36.47 15.87 -1.94
C ALA A 72 35.77 14.72 -2.69
N ILE A 73 36.48 13.62 -2.99
CA ILE A 73 35.87 12.38 -3.52
C ILE A 73 34.89 11.79 -2.48
N VAL A 74 35.23 11.85 -1.19
CA VAL A 74 34.36 11.34 -0.10
C VAL A 74 33.09 12.17 0.02
N PHE A 75 33.21 13.51 0.01
CA PHE A 75 32.04 14.39 0.01
C PHE A 75 31.18 14.23 -1.25
N TRP A 76 31.80 14.06 -2.43
CA TRP A 76 31.06 13.77 -3.66
C TRP A 76 30.28 12.45 -3.57
N ILE A 77 30.89 11.36 -3.07
CA ILE A 77 30.21 10.07 -2.86
C ILE A 77 29.03 10.22 -1.88
N ILE A 78 29.20 10.97 -0.78
CA ILE A 78 28.13 11.21 0.20
C ILE A 78 26.97 11.98 -0.46
N CYS A 79 27.25 13.05 -1.21
CA CYS A 79 26.21 13.81 -1.90
C CYS A 79 25.52 12.99 -3.01
N SER A 80 26.25 12.22 -3.82
CA SER A 80 25.64 11.29 -4.79
C SER A 80 24.81 10.19 -4.11
N THR A 81 25.18 9.75 -2.89
CA THR A 81 24.39 8.78 -2.11
C THR A 81 23.06 9.41 -1.67
N ILE A 82 23.09 10.67 -1.21
CA ILE A 82 21.90 11.43 -0.83
C ILE A 82 20.97 11.65 -2.03
N LEU A 83 21.53 12.06 -3.18
CA LEU A 83 20.76 12.21 -4.43
C LEU A 83 20.13 10.89 -4.86
N PHE A 84 20.91 9.81 -4.91
CA PHE A 84 20.42 8.47 -5.25
C PHE A 84 19.24 8.04 -4.36
N ILE A 85 19.34 8.24 -3.05
CA ILE A 85 18.29 7.85 -2.09
C ILE A 85 16.97 8.60 -2.33
N PHE A 86 17.01 9.90 -2.63
CA PHE A 86 15.80 10.68 -2.90
C PHE A 86 15.30 10.54 -4.34
N ASN A 87 16.18 10.41 -5.32
CA ASN A 87 15.81 10.05 -6.69
C ASN A 87 15.09 8.71 -6.75
N LEU A 88 15.56 7.72 -5.98
CA LEU A 88 14.87 6.44 -5.84
C LEU A 88 13.46 6.61 -5.27
N ASN A 89 13.24 7.56 -4.34
CA ASN A 89 11.89 7.93 -3.87
C ASN A 89 11.04 8.70 -4.90
N SER A 90 11.64 9.34 -5.90
CA SER A 90 10.91 9.94 -7.02
C SER A 90 10.56 8.90 -8.11
N PHE A 91 11.55 8.15 -8.58
CA PHE A 91 11.40 7.23 -9.71
C PHE A 91 10.61 5.95 -9.34
N TYR A 92 10.84 5.35 -8.17
CA TYR A 92 10.22 4.07 -7.83
C TYR A 92 8.69 4.16 -7.70
N PRO A 93 8.11 5.14 -6.97
CA PRO A 93 6.66 5.36 -6.97
C PRO A 93 6.11 5.75 -8.34
N SER A 94 6.85 6.52 -9.14
CA SER A 94 6.41 6.97 -10.47
C SER A 94 6.31 5.80 -11.47
N TYR A 95 7.26 4.88 -11.43
CA TYR A 95 7.30 3.72 -12.33
C TYR A 95 6.41 2.57 -11.84
N LEU A 96 6.27 2.38 -10.53
CA LEU A 96 5.65 1.19 -9.95
C LEU A 96 4.38 1.45 -9.13
N GLY A 97 3.98 2.69 -8.91
CA GLY A 97 2.76 3.04 -8.16
C GLY A 97 1.53 2.28 -8.64
N ARG A 98 1.30 2.23 -9.96
CA ARG A 98 0.16 1.46 -10.52
C ARG A 98 0.26 -0.05 -10.25
N LYS A 99 1.48 -0.61 -10.21
CA LYS A 99 1.71 -2.04 -9.93
C LYS A 99 1.54 -2.35 -8.44
N LEU A 100 2.02 -1.48 -7.55
CA LEU A 100 1.82 -1.59 -6.10
C LEU A 100 0.33 -1.55 -5.73
N VAL A 101 -0.44 -0.65 -6.35
CA VAL A 101 -1.90 -0.56 -6.14
C VAL A 101 -2.63 -1.82 -6.63
N LYS A 102 -2.21 -2.44 -7.75
CA LYS A 102 -2.74 -3.75 -8.17
C LYS A 102 -2.35 -4.88 -7.21
N GLU A 103 -1.08 -4.93 -6.79
CA GLU A 103 -0.57 -5.93 -5.83
C GLU A 103 -1.35 -5.87 -4.50
N GLU A 104 -1.73 -4.68 -4.03
CA GLU A 104 -2.59 -4.50 -2.85
C GLU A 104 -4.08 -4.76 -3.14
N ALA A 105 -4.62 -4.35 -4.30
CA ALA A 105 -6.00 -4.64 -4.68
C ALA A 105 -6.30 -6.15 -4.72
N ILE A 106 -5.33 -6.96 -5.20
CA ILE A 106 -5.39 -8.43 -5.15
C ILE A 106 -5.41 -8.90 -3.70
N ALA A 107 -4.43 -8.49 -2.89
CA ALA A 107 -4.34 -8.92 -1.49
C ALA A 107 -5.58 -8.55 -0.66
N LEU A 108 -6.22 -7.40 -0.93
CA LEU A 108 -7.48 -7.00 -0.33
C LEU A 108 -8.68 -7.78 -0.86
N SER A 109 -8.71 -8.14 -2.15
CA SER A 109 -9.77 -8.98 -2.74
C SER A 109 -9.75 -10.41 -2.18
N ASP A 110 -8.55 -10.96 -2.01
CA ASP A 110 -8.32 -12.28 -1.40
C ASP A 110 -8.65 -12.24 0.10
N SER A 111 -8.27 -11.16 0.79
CA SER A 111 -8.59 -10.96 2.21
C SER A 111 -10.08 -10.81 2.44
N LEU A 112 -10.78 -9.99 1.66
CA LEU A 112 -12.24 -9.78 1.73
C LEU A 112 -13.01 -11.09 1.57
N GLU A 113 -12.58 -11.93 0.62
CA GLU A 113 -13.18 -13.24 0.37
C GLU A 113 -12.85 -14.26 1.48
N LEU A 114 -11.61 -14.31 1.96
CA LEU A 114 -11.21 -15.14 3.09
C LEU A 114 -11.92 -14.75 4.39
N TYR A 115 -12.11 -13.44 4.61
CA TYR A 115 -12.82 -12.91 5.76
C TYR A 115 -14.29 -13.30 5.72
N LYS A 116 -15.00 -13.00 4.62
CA LYS A 116 -16.39 -13.43 4.41
C LYS A 116 -16.55 -14.93 4.65
N ASN A 117 -15.78 -15.77 3.97
CA ASN A 117 -15.86 -17.23 4.09
C ASN A 117 -15.60 -17.76 5.52
N LYS A 118 -14.84 -17.05 6.36
CA LYS A 118 -14.60 -17.41 7.78
C LYS A 118 -15.66 -16.84 8.72
N ILE A 119 -16.16 -15.63 8.47
CA ILE A 119 -17.26 -15.01 9.22
C ILE A 119 -18.53 -15.81 9.00
N ASP A 120 -18.86 -16.14 7.75
CA ASP A 120 -19.98 -17.00 7.36
C ASP A 120 -19.92 -18.33 8.14
N LYS A 121 -18.77 -19.01 8.17
CA LYS A 121 -18.54 -20.24 8.97
C LYS A 121 -18.84 -20.12 10.47
N ILE A 122 -18.83 -18.91 11.03
CA ILE A 122 -18.85 -18.67 12.49
C ILE A 122 -20.10 -17.93 12.99
N VAL A 123 -20.73 -17.12 12.13
CA VAL A 123 -22.14 -16.71 12.28
C VAL A 123 -23.08 -17.88 11.93
N GLY A 124 -22.53 -18.95 11.33
CA GLY A 124 -23.07 -20.31 11.29
C GLY A 124 -23.45 -20.80 9.88
N LEU A 125 -23.29 -19.96 8.85
CA LEU A 125 -23.63 -20.15 7.44
C LEU A 125 -22.83 -21.25 6.70
N THR A 126 -22.26 -22.24 7.40
CA THR A 126 -21.76 -23.49 6.78
C THR A 126 -22.05 -24.77 7.58
N GLY A 127 -22.54 -24.69 8.82
CA GLY A 127 -23.00 -25.89 9.52
C GLY A 127 -24.32 -26.32 8.87
N THR A 128 -24.36 -27.45 8.16
CA THR A 128 -25.51 -27.84 7.32
C THR A 128 -26.85 -27.78 8.05
N GLU A 129 -26.90 -28.29 9.29
CA GLU A 129 -28.08 -28.25 10.15
C GLU A 129 -28.46 -26.81 10.58
N TYR A 130 -27.49 -25.95 10.85
CA TYR A 130 -27.75 -24.55 11.24
C TYR A 130 -28.14 -23.68 10.04
N LEU A 131 -27.46 -23.83 8.89
CA LEU A 131 -27.87 -23.24 7.60
C LEU A 131 -29.32 -23.59 7.29
N GLN A 132 -29.68 -24.87 7.41
CA GLN A 132 -31.05 -25.34 7.23
C GLN A 132 -31.99 -24.68 8.25
N LYS A 133 -31.65 -24.64 9.54
CA LYS A 133 -32.48 -23.97 10.56
C LYS A 133 -32.67 -22.47 10.29
N LEU A 134 -31.64 -21.74 9.87
CA LEU A 134 -31.72 -20.31 9.58
C LEU A 134 -32.52 -20.05 8.28
N GLN A 135 -32.28 -20.83 7.23
CA GLN A 135 -33.11 -20.83 6.03
C GLN A 135 -34.56 -21.23 6.32
N PHE A 136 -34.82 -22.16 7.24
CA PHE A 136 -36.17 -22.48 7.68
C PHE A 136 -36.79 -21.30 8.44
N LEU A 137 -36.07 -20.63 9.33
CA LEU A 137 -36.57 -19.45 10.03
C LEU A 137 -36.95 -18.31 9.06
N ASP A 138 -36.13 -18.02 8.06
CA ASP A 138 -36.46 -17.03 7.02
C ASP A 138 -37.63 -17.48 6.12
N ASN A 139 -37.68 -18.74 5.70
CA ASN A 139 -38.82 -19.26 4.93
C ASN A 139 -40.12 -19.23 5.75
N LYS A 140 -40.08 -19.56 7.05
CA LYS A 140 -41.22 -19.46 7.97
C LYS A 140 -41.63 -18.01 8.19
N LYS A 141 -40.69 -17.07 8.32
CA LYS A 141 -40.95 -15.63 8.35
C LYS A 141 -41.71 -15.18 7.10
N GLU A 142 -41.18 -15.46 5.90
CA GLU A 142 -41.80 -15.04 4.64
C GLU A 142 -43.17 -15.69 4.38
N ASN A 143 -43.35 -16.97 4.73
CA ASN A 143 -44.66 -17.63 4.66
C ASN A 143 -45.66 -16.99 5.62
N LEU A 144 -45.25 -16.73 6.87
CA LEU A 144 -46.09 -16.16 7.91
C LEU A 144 -46.53 -14.73 7.55
N LEU A 145 -45.60 -13.87 7.11
CA LEU A 145 -45.92 -12.52 6.67
C LEU A 145 -46.85 -12.51 5.46
N ARG A 146 -46.68 -13.45 4.52
CA ARG A 146 -47.56 -13.63 3.36
C ARG A 146 -48.98 -14.06 3.75
N GLU A 147 -49.12 -15.01 4.66
CA GLU A 147 -50.41 -15.48 5.20
C GLU A 147 -51.14 -14.38 6.01
N ILE A 148 -50.41 -13.62 6.84
CA ILE A 148 -50.95 -12.45 7.55
C ILE A 148 -51.46 -11.41 6.54
N LYS A 149 -50.68 -11.11 5.49
CA LYS A 149 -51.06 -10.12 4.46
C LYS A 149 -52.28 -10.57 3.64
N SER A 150 -52.36 -11.85 3.27
CA SER A 150 -53.41 -12.38 2.40
C SER A 150 -54.74 -12.66 3.11
N ARG A 151 -54.70 -13.12 4.37
CA ARG A 151 -55.92 -13.41 5.17
C ARG A 151 -56.31 -12.32 6.17
N GLY A 152 -55.44 -11.34 6.39
CA GLY A 152 -55.65 -10.27 7.35
C GLY A 152 -55.51 -10.67 8.82
N GLY A 153 -54.68 -11.66 9.13
CA GLY A 153 -54.36 -12.05 10.51
C GLY A 153 -54.08 -13.54 10.67
N PHE A 154 -54.13 -14.00 11.93
CA PHE A 154 -53.71 -15.36 12.30
C PHE A 154 -54.77 -16.42 12.03
N GLY A 155 -54.75 -16.97 10.81
CA GLY A 155 -55.40 -18.24 10.49
C GLY A 155 -54.67 -19.46 11.08
N PRO A 156 -55.22 -20.68 10.93
CA PRO A 156 -54.60 -21.92 11.42
C PRO A 156 -53.19 -22.15 10.85
N HIS A 157 -52.97 -21.85 9.55
CA HIS A 157 -51.65 -21.96 8.92
C HIS A 157 -50.65 -20.95 9.50
N ALA A 158 -50.99 -19.66 9.57
CA ALA A 158 -50.16 -18.64 10.22
C ALA A 158 -49.82 -18.99 11.68
N THR A 159 -50.78 -19.56 12.43
CA THR A 159 -50.55 -20.03 13.80
C THR A 159 -49.55 -21.18 13.85
N LYS A 160 -49.64 -22.14 12.92
CA LYS A 160 -48.70 -23.26 12.79
C LYS A 160 -47.29 -22.79 12.37
N GLU A 161 -47.18 -21.95 11.34
CA GLU A 161 -45.88 -21.40 10.90
C GLU A 161 -45.20 -20.62 12.04
N LEU A 162 -45.96 -19.87 12.86
CA LEU A 162 -45.44 -19.18 14.04
C LEU A 162 -45.02 -20.14 15.17
N GLN A 163 -45.75 -21.24 15.39
CA GLN A 163 -45.36 -22.26 16.37
C GLN A 163 -44.05 -22.95 15.97
N GLU A 164 -43.90 -23.34 14.71
CA GLU A 164 -42.68 -23.96 14.18
C GLU A 164 -41.51 -22.97 14.19
N PHE A 165 -41.75 -21.70 13.83
CA PHE A 165 -40.75 -20.62 13.97
C PHE A 165 -40.29 -20.45 15.43
N ASN A 166 -41.22 -20.37 16.39
CA ASN A 166 -40.92 -20.21 17.81
C ASN A 166 -40.08 -21.38 18.36
N GLN A 167 -40.39 -22.61 17.95
CA GLN A 167 -39.62 -23.81 18.32
C GLN A 167 -38.19 -23.77 17.75
N LEU A 168 -38.02 -23.33 16.50
CA LEU A 168 -36.71 -23.22 15.85
C LEU A 168 -35.85 -22.09 16.44
N ALA A 169 -36.44 -20.91 16.71
CA ALA A 169 -35.73 -19.74 17.23
C ALA A 169 -35.52 -19.76 18.76
N GLY A 170 -36.26 -20.59 19.49
CA GLY A 170 -36.33 -20.52 20.95
C GLY A 170 -37.00 -19.22 21.44
N SER A 171 -38.05 -18.79 20.73
CA SER A 171 -38.80 -17.55 21.02
C SER A 171 -40.25 -17.84 21.44
N ASN A 172 -40.87 -16.87 22.12
CA ASN A 172 -42.25 -16.95 22.61
C ASN A 172 -43.12 -15.83 21.99
N ILE A 173 -43.10 -15.68 20.67
CA ILE A 173 -43.94 -14.71 19.96
C ILE A 173 -45.38 -15.25 19.96
N SER A 174 -46.32 -14.53 20.58
CA SER A 174 -47.74 -14.85 20.53
C SER A 174 -48.41 -14.36 19.24
N PRO A 175 -49.38 -15.10 18.68
CA PRO A 175 -50.22 -14.61 17.59
C PRO A 175 -51.14 -13.48 18.10
N ASP A 176 -51.28 -12.40 17.32
CA ASP A 176 -52.33 -11.41 17.60
C ASP A 176 -53.68 -11.96 17.12
N ARG A 177 -54.72 -11.75 17.93
CA ARG A 177 -56.10 -12.16 17.62
C ARG A 177 -56.89 -11.07 16.89
N LYS A 178 -56.32 -9.87 16.73
CA LYS A 178 -56.90 -8.80 15.89
C LYS A 178 -56.84 -9.20 14.42
N LEU A 179 -57.88 -8.82 13.67
CA LEU A 179 -57.94 -8.99 12.21
C LEU A 179 -57.78 -7.64 11.52
N GLY A 180 -56.83 -7.55 10.58
CA GLY A 180 -56.59 -6.38 9.73
C GLY A 180 -57.68 -6.23 8.67
N LYS A 181 -58.74 -5.48 9.03
CA LYS A 181 -59.93 -5.28 8.17
C LYS A 181 -59.61 -4.46 6.91
N THR A 182 -58.76 -3.44 7.02
CA THR A 182 -58.28 -2.61 5.91
C THR A 182 -56.91 -3.08 5.43
N GLU A 183 -56.53 -2.75 4.19
CA GLU A 183 -55.20 -3.10 3.67
C GLU A 183 -54.06 -2.42 4.45
N GLU A 184 -54.26 -1.17 4.84
CA GLU A 184 -53.37 -0.40 5.71
C GLU A 184 -53.11 -1.15 7.03
N SER A 185 -54.18 -1.57 7.74
CA SER A 185 -54.07 -2.35 8.97
C SER A 185 -53.43 -3.74 8.78
N ARG A 186 -53.54 -4.34 7.57
CA ARG A 186 -52.79 -5.56 7.24
C ARG A 186 -51.30 -5.27 7.04
N ASN A 187 -50.95 -4.16 6.39
CA ASN A 187 -49.55 -3.75 6.20
C ASN A 187 -48.88 -3.35 7.52
N GLU A 188 -49.58 -2.65 8.43
CA GLU A 188 -49.13 -2.39 9.81
C GLU A 188 -48.82 -3.70 10.55
N MET A 189 -49.75 -4.66 10.50
CA MET A 189 -49.62 -5.96 11.16
C MET A 189 -48.45 -6.77 10.58
N VAL A 190 -48.25 -6.73 9.26
CA VAL A 190 -47.08 -7.33 8.59
C VAL A 190 -45.78 -6.69 9.08
N SER A 191 -45.69 -5.36 9.16
CA SER A 191 -44.50 -4.67 9.66
C SER A 191 -44.19 -4.99 11.12
N PHE A 192 -45.21 -5.00 11.99
CA PHE A 192 -45.09 -5.34 13.41
C PHE A 192 -44.63 -6.78 13.65
N PHE A 193 -45.14 -7.73 12.87
CA PHE A 193 -44.67 -9.12 12.96
C PHE A 193 -43.30 -9.31 12.29
N LYS A 194 -42.99 -8.59 11.21
CA LYS A 194 -41.67 -8.60 10.58
C LYS A 194 -40.58 -8.22 11.60
N GLU A 195 -40.74 -7.08 12.27
CA GLU A 195 -39.80 -6.61 13.31
C GLU A 195 -39.59 -7.67 14.42
N LYS A 196 -40.68 -8.27 14.91
CA LYS A 196 -40.60 -9.32 15.95
C LYS A 196 -39.89 -10.59 15.49
N LEU A 197 -40.15 -11.04 14.25
CA LEU A 197 -39.54 -12.23 13.68
C LEU A 197 -38.06 -12.00 13.39
N GLU A 198 -37.70 -10.84 12.82
CA GLU A 198 -36.30 -10.46 12.58
C GLU A 198 -35.53 -10.32 13.90
N LYS A 199 -36.15 -9.74 14.94
CA LYS A 199 -35.58 -9.70 16.30
C LYS A 199 -35.36 -11.09 16.89
N ALA A 200 -36.28 -12.03 16.68
CA ALA A 200 -36.13 -13.41 17.16
C ALA A 200 -35.03 -14.19 16.41
N ILE A 201 -34.90 -14.02 15.07
CA ILE A 201 -33.78 -14.56 14.29
C ILE A 201 -32.46 -13.98 14.82
N LYS A 202 -32.40 -12.65 15.01
CA LYS A 202 -31.22 -11.95 15.54
C LYS A 202 -30.82 -12.47 16.94
N THR A 203 -31.77 -12.65 17.86
CA THR A 203 -31.53 -13.29 19.17
C THR A 203 -31.08 -14.76 19.05
N TYR A 204 -31.60 -15.53 18.10
CA TYR A 204 -31.16 -16.91 17.85
C TYR A 204 -29.68 -16.97 17.42
N VAL A 205 -29.30 -16.16 16.44
CA VAL A 205 -27.91 -16.07 15.93
C VAL A 205 -26.94 -15.63 17.04
N ILE A 206 -27.32 -14.62 17.82
CA ILE A 206 -26.53 -14.11 18.95
C ILE A 206 -26.29 -15.19 20.01
N LYS A 207 -27.29 -16.01 20.33
CA LYS A 207 -27.15 -17.15 21.26
C LYS A 207 -26.22 -18.23 20.71
N SER A 208 -26.26 -18.53 19.42
CA SER A 208 -25.40 -19.56 18.81
C SER A 208 -23.92 -19.18 18.69
N ILE A 209 -23.60 -17.88 18.73
CA ILE A 209 -22.20 -17.41 18.71
C ILE A 209 -21.44 -17.79 20.01
N GLY A 210 -22.16 -17.94 21.13
CA GLY A 210 -21.63 -18.48 22.39
C GLY A 210 -20.87 -17.50 23.29
N SER A 211 -20.94 -16.19 23.00
CA SER A 211 -20.26 -15.12 23.76
C SER A 211 -21.28 -14.17 24.40
N LYS A 212 -20.84 -13.08 25.06
CA LYS A 212 -21.79 -12.14 25.70
C LYS A 212 -22.71 -11.52 24.65
N GLU A 213 -23.98 -11.35 25.00
CA GLU A 213 -25.04 -10.84 24.09
C GLU A 213 -24.61 -9.56 23.37
N ASN A 214 -24.07 -8.56 24.09
CA ASN A 214 -23.58 -7.30 23.54
C ASN A 214 -22.34 -7.41 22.60
N GLU A 215 -21.57 -8.50 22.71
CA GLU A 215 -20.36 -8.74 21.91
C GLU A 215 -20.72 -9.50 20.63
N ALA A 216 -21.52 -10.56 20.76
CA ALA A 216 -22.10 -11.29 19.64
C ALA A 216 -23.04 -10.41 18.79
N GLN A 217 -23.75 -9.47 19.42
CA GLN A 217 -24.55 -8.44 18.73
C GLN A 217 -23.68 -7.58 17.79
N LYS A 218 -22.56 -7.03 18.29
CA LYS A 218 -21.65 -6.21 17.48
C LYS A 218 -21.02 -6.97 16.32
N LEU A 219 -20.68 -8.25 16.54
CA LEU A 219 -20.18 -9.11 15.46
C LEU A 219 -21.26 -9.39 14.41
N PHE A 220 -22.51 -9.63 14.82
CA PHE A 220 -23.62 -9.82 13.88
C PHE A 220 -23.86 -8.57 13.02
N ASP A 221 -23.91 -7.38 13.63
CA ASP A 221 -24.16 -6.13 12.89
C ASP A 221 -23.00 -5.80 11.94
N SER A 222 -21.74 -5.95 12.38
CA SER A 222 -20.56 -5.80 11.49
C SER A 222 -20.56 -6.83 10.35
N SER A 223 -21.03 -8.06 10.63
CA SER A 223 -21.17 -9.12 9.62
C SER A 223 -22.32 -8.88 8.63
N GLN A 224 -23.32 -8.07 8.98
CA GLN A 224 -24.36 -7.63 8.04
C GLN A 224 -23.80 -6.53 7.15
N GLU A 225 -23.19 -5.50 7.74
CA GLU A 225 -22.60 -4.34 7.04
C GLU A 225 -21.50 -4.75 6.04
N LEU A 226 -20.63 -5.69 6.42
CA LEU A 226 -19.65 -6.28 5.50
C LEU A 226 -20.31 -7.06 4.34
N ASN A 227 -21.43 -7.76 4.60
CA ASN A 227 -22.12 -8.54 3.58
C ASN A 227 -22.93 -7.68 2.59
N GLU A 228 -23.54 -6.59 3.07
CA GLU A 228 -24.21 -5.59 2.23
C GLU A 228 -23.21 -4.90 1.31
N ASN A 229 -22.06 -4.47 1.84
CA ASN A 229 -21.02 -3.80 1.06
C ASN A 229 -20.14 -4.75 0.22
N TYR A 230 -20.14 -6.07 0.49
CA TYR A 230 -19.26 -7.06 -0.16
C TYR A 230 -19.28 -6.97 -1.69
N ALA A 231 -20.47 -6.84 -2.30
CA ALA A 231 -20.60 -6.79 -3.76
C ALA A 231 -19.99 -5.51 -4.34
N VAL A 232 -20.16 -4.37 -3.67
CA VAL A 232 -19.58 -3.07 -4.05
C VAL A 232 -18.06 -3.11 -3.92
N TYR A 233 -17.57 -3.61 -2.78
CA TYR A 233 -16.14 -3.74 -2.51
C TYR A 233 -15.44 -4.70 -3.48
N LYS A 234 -15.98 -5.91 -3.72
CA LYS A 234 -15.39 -6.89 -4.64
C LYS A 234 -15.35 -6.36 -6.07
N LEU A 235 -16.44 -5.75 -6.56
CA LEU A 235 -16.49 -5.14 -7.90
C LEU A 235 -15.51 -3.96 -8.03
N GLY A 236 -15.44 -3.09 -7.01
CA GLY A 236 -14.53 -1.95 -7.01
C GLY A 236 -13.05 -2.37 -6.98
N LEU A 237 -12.71 -3.39 -6.19
CA LEU A 237 -11.36 -3.99 -6.18
C LEU A 237 -11.05 -4.66 -7.51
N GLU A 238 -11.97 -5.42 -8.11
CA GLU A 238 -11.79 -5.98 -9.45
C GLU A 238 -11.54 -4.91 -10.52
N ASN A 239 -12.26 -3.79 -10.46
CA ASN A 239 -12.03 -2.65 -11.35
C ASN A 239 -10.64 -2.03 -11.10
N ALA A 240 -10.23 -1.89 -9.84
CA ALA A 240 -8.88 -1.46 -9.46
C ALA A 240 -7.78 -2.46 -9.85
N ILE A 241 -8.09 -3.75 -10.05
CA ILE A 241 -7.17 -4.75 -10.61
C ILE A 241 -7.09 -4.65 -12.14
N LYS A 242 -8.23 -4.49 -12.82
CA LYS A 242 -8.34 -4.48 -14.30
C LYS A 242 -7.76 -3.20 -14.93
N ASP A 243 -8.00 -2.05 -14.31
CA ASP A 243 -7.54 -0.73 -14.77
C ASP A 243 -6.00 -0.64 -14.93
N ASN A 244 -5.52 0.18 -15.88
CA ASN A 244 -4.10 0.39 -16.18
C ASN A 244 -3.70 1.88 -16.24
N THR A 245 -4.57 2.81 -15.83
CA THR A 245 -4.25 4.24 -15.76
C THR A 245 -3.05 4.53 -14.86
N ALA A 246 -2.27 5.56 -15.19
CA ALA A 246 -1.18 6.01 -14.34
C ALA A 246 -1.76 6.74 -13.11
N ILE A 247 -1.23 6.42 -11.93
CA ILE A 247 -1.67 7.04 -10.67
C ILE A 247 -0.77 8.24 -10.38
N ASN A 248 -1.37 9.42 -10.22
CA ASN A 248 -0.65 10.60 -9.76
C ASN A 248 -0.30 10.46 -8.27
N ILE A 249 0.99 10.51 -7.95
CA ILE A 249 1.50 10.41 -6.58
C ILE A 249 1.01 11.59 -5.73
N ASP A 250 1.00 12.81 -6.29
CA ASP A 250 0.62 14.04 -5.58
C ASP A 250 -0.82 14.02 -5.07
N SER A 251 -1.68 13.17 -5.63
CA SER A 251 -3.08 13.01 -5.22
C SER A 251 -3.46 11.58 -4.83
N VAL A 252 -2.49 10.67 -4.64
CA VAL A 252 -2.75 9.22 -4.41
C VAL A 252 -3.68 8.96 -3.22
N LYS A 253 -3.55 9.76 -2.14
CA LYS A 253 -4.37 9.69 -0.92
C LYS A 253 -5.86 9.98 -1.18
N TYR A 254 -6.17 10.72 -2.24
CA TYR A 254 -7.52 11.12 -2.67
C TYR A 254 -8.02 10.34 -3.90
N HIS A 255 -7.20 9.43 -4.44
CA HIS A 255 -7.55 8.67 -5.63
C HIS A 255 -8.69 7.68 -5.31
N PRO A 256 -9.80 7.62 -6.09
CA PRO A 256 -11.01 6.88 -5.68
C PRO A 256 -10.79 5.40 -5.35
N GLN A 257 -9.86 4.73 -6.05
CA GLN A 257 -9.50 3.33 -5.77
C GLN A 257 -8.78 3.17 -4.42
N ILE A 258 -8.04 4.19 -3.97
CA ILE A 258 -7.31 4.18 -2.69
C ILE A 258 -8.25 4.51 -1.54
N VAL A 259 -9.22 5.41 -1.74
CA VAL A 259 -10.33 5.63 -0.81
C VAL A 259 -11.10 4.32 -0.61
N LEU A 260 -11.53 3.67 -1.68
CA LEU A 260 -12.20 2.36 -1.63
C LEU A 260 -11.37 1.30 -0.87
N MET A 261 -10.05 1.19 -1.15
CA MET A 261 -9.18 0.27 -0.42
C MET A 261 -9.10 0.62 1.07
N THR A 262 -9.22 1.89 1.43
CA THR A 262 -9.24 2.34 2.83
C THR A 262 -10.53 1.92 3.52
N ASP A 263 -11.67 2.08 2.84
CA ASP A 263 -12.98 1.63 3.34
C ASP A 263 -12.99 0.11 3.56
N VAL A 264 -12.45 -0.65 2.61
CA VAL A 264 -12.27 -2.11 2.73
C VAL A 264 -11.36 -2.49 3.90
N VAL A 265 -10.21 -1.82 4.06
CA VAL A 265 -9.30 -2.07 5.20
C VAL A 265 -9.98 -1.78 6.53
N ASN A 266 -10.69 -0.65 6.64
CA ASN A 266 -11.41 -0.24 7.84
C ASN A 266 -12.49 -1.25 8.23
N GLU A 267 -13.35 -1.66 7.29
CA GLU A 267 -14.47 -2.56 7.58
C GLU A 267 -14.00 -3.98 7.92
N LEU A 268 -12.95 -4.45 7.25
CA LEU A 268 -12.32 -5.73 7.56
C LEU A 268 -11.62 -5.70 8.92
N ASP A 269 -10.90 -4.64 9.27
CA ASP A 269 -10.24 -4.49 10.58
C ASP A 269 -11.26 -4.39 11.73
N LYS A 270 -12.28 -3.52 11.59
CA LYS A 270 -13.45 -3.43 12.48
C LYS A 270 -14.05 -4.81 12.75
N THR A 271 -14.33 -5.57 11.69
CA THR A 271 -14.91 -6.92 11.81
C THR A 271 -13.92 -7.92 12.42
N SER A 272 -12.61 -7.82 12.10
CA SER A 272 -11.53 -8.62 12.69
C SER A 272 -11.42 -8.42 14.21
N ARG A 273 -11.50 -7.17 14.69
CA ARG A 273 -11.43 -6.84 16.11
C ARG A 273 -12.66 -7.35 16.87
N MET A 274 -13.86 -7.22 16.30
CA MET A 274 -15.08 -7.79 16.90
C MET A 274 -15.01 -9.32 16.95
N PHE A 275 -14.49 -9.96 15.91
CA PHE A 275 -14.29 -11.41 15.87
C PHE A 275 -13.33 -11.89 16.97
N ASN A 276 -12.11 -11.34 17.06
CA ASN A 276 -11.12 -11.79 18.04
C ASN A 276 -11.63 -11.58 19.48
N THR A 277 -12.32 -10.46 19.71
CA THR A 277 -13.00 -10.15 20.98
C THR A 277 -14.04 -11.22 21.33
N VAL A 278 -14.93 -11.55 20.39
CA VAL A 278 -15.98 -12.57 20.57
C VAL A 278 -15.39 -13.96 20.80
N ARG A 279 -14.30 -14.32 20.10
CA ARG A 279 -13.65 -15.64 20.23
C ARG A 279 -12.67 -15.77 21.40
N GLY A 280 -12.32 -14.67 22.06
CA GLY A 280 -11.28 -14.65 23.10
C GLY A 280 -9.90 -15.09 22.58
N LYS A 281 -9.66 -14.92 21.27
CA LYS A 281 -8.48 -15.42 20.57
C LYS A 281 -8.15 -14.56 19.36
N ASP A 282 -6.86 -14.38 19.14
CA ASP A 282 -6.32 -13.73 17.95
C ASP A 282 -6.16 -14.70 16.75
N GLU A 283 -7.29 -15.15 16.20
CA GLU A 283 -7.34 -16.04 15.02
C GLU A 283 -7.47 -15.28 13.67
N PHE A 284 -7.56 -13.95 13.72
CA PHE A 284 -7.67 -13.07 12.56
C PHE A 284 -6.86 -11.78 12.74
N TYR A 285 -6.02 -11.49 11.75
CA TYR A 285 -5.35 -10.21 11.55
C TYR A 285 -5.32 -9.93 10.04
N LEU A 286 -5.52 -8.67 9.63
CA LEU A 286 -5.18 -8.22 8.27
C LEU A 286 -3.82 -7.56 8.23
N PHE A 287 -3.61 -6.53 9.06
CA PHE A 287 -2.46 -5.64 8.99
C PHE A 287 -1.86 -5.41 10.38
N ASN A 288 -0.74 -6.08 10.63
CA ASN A 288 0.09 -6.05 11.84
C ASN A 288 -0.59 -6.44 13.17
N LYS A 289 0.23 -6.88 14.13
CA LYS A 289 -0.21 -7.23 15.49
C LYS A 289 -0.26 -5.99 16.41
N ASP A 290 0.38 -4.92 15.97
CA ASP A 290 1.00 -3.92 16.85
C ASP A 290 0.30 -2.56 16.78
N GLY A 291 -0.89 -2.51 16.14
CA GLY A 291 -1.78 -1.34 16.14
C GLY A 291 -1.41 -0.20 15.18
N GLU A 292 -0.20 -0.19 14.61
CA GLU A 292 0.19 0.82 13.62
C GLU A 292 -0.50 0.60 12.26
N ASN A 293 -1.35 1.55 11.90
CA ASN A 293 -1.92 1.79 10.58
C ASN A 293 -2.77 0.64 9.99
N SER A 294 -4.04 0.58 10.43
CA SER A 294 -5.15 0.01 9.66
C SER A 294 -5.49 0.92 8.46
N GLN A 295 -4.52 1.13 7.57
CA GLN A 295 -4.61 1.91 6.33
C GLN A 295 -3.91 1.13 5.20
N PRO A 296 -4.44 1.16 3.95
CA PRO A 296 -3.82 0.49 2.83
C PRO A 296 -2.47 1.15 2.52
N ARG A 297 -1.46 0.32 2.24
CA ARG A 297 -0.07 0.75 1.97
C ARG A 297 0.00 1.76 0.82
N SER A 298 -0.93 1.64 -0.13
CA SER A 298 -1.08 2.54 -1.26
C SER A 298 -1.34 4.01 -0.92
N GLN A 299 -1.91 4.33 0.26
CA GLN A 299 -2.00 5.72 0.75
C GLN A 299 -0.62 6.37 0.98
N PHE A 300 0.42 5.55 1.18
CA PHE A 300 1.78 5.98 1.48
C PHE A 300 2.73 5.93 0.26
N ILE A 301 2.23 5.60 -0.94
CA ILE A 301 3.02 5.68 -2.19
C ILE A 301 3.55 7.11 -2.36
N GLY A 302 4.86 7.24 -2.61
CA GLY A 302 5.57 8.53 -2.64
C GLY A 302 6.24 8.92 -1.31
N THR A 303 5.82 8.35 -0.18
CA THR A 303 6.53 8.57 1.09
C THR A 303 7.81 7.75 1.16
N PHE A 304 8.86 8.34 1.71
CA PHE A 304 10.20 7.76 1.75
C PHE A 304 10.23 6.37 2.41
N GLU A 305 9.59 6.24 3.57
CA GLU A 305 9.51 5.00 4.34
C GLU A 305 8.82 3.89 3.55
N HIS A 306 7.67 4.18 2.93
CA HIS A 306 6.95 3.22 2.11
C HIS A 306 7.75 2.77 0.89
N THR A 307 8.49 3.67 0.24
CA THR A 307 9.36 3.33 -0.88
C THR A 307 10.48 2.38 -0.45
N ILE A 308 11.22 2.68 0.62
CA ILE A 308 12.29 1.80 1.14
C ILE A 308 11.72 0.43 1.55
N ASN A 309 10.60 0.41 2.28
CA ASN A 309 9.92 -0.83 2.66
C ASN A 309 9.41 -1.63 1.44
N SER A 310 8.97 -0.96 0.37
CA SER A 310 8.52 -1.60 -0.87
C SER A 310 9.67 -2.12 -1.73
N LEU A 311 10.81 -1.43 -1.74
CA LEU A 311 12.05 -1.85 -2.42
C LEU A 311 12.57 -3.14 -1.79
N ILE A 312 12.70 -3.19 -0.47
CA ILE A 312 13.17 -4.37 0.28
C ILE A 312 12.25 -5.58 0.01
N LYS A 313 10.92 -5.39 0.06
CA LYS A 313 9.93 -6.45 -0.19
C LYS A 313 9.89 -6.95 -1.64
N ARG A 314 10.46 -6.20 -2.60
CA ARG A 314 10.41 -6.50 -4.04
C ARG A 314 11.82 -6.53 -4.66
N ILE A 315 12.85 -6.77 -3.84
CA ILE A 315 14.27 -6.81 -4.28
C ILE A 315 14.59 -8.01 -5.18
N ASP A 316 13.73 -9.02 -5.21
CA ASP A 316 13.81 -10.16 -6.14
C ASP A 316 13.21 -9.84 -7.52
N LYS A 317 12.48 -8.72 -7.68
CA LYS A 317 11.77 -8.38 -8.92
C LYS A 317 12.65 -7.59 -9.88
N LYS A 318 12.64 -7.98 -11.16
CA LYS A 318 13.45 -7.34 -12.22
C LYS A 318 13.10 -5.87 -12.44
N ASP A 319 11.83 -5.49 -12.25
CA ASP A 319 11.36 -4.10 -12.35
C ASP A 319 11.95 -3.20 -11.26
N THR A 320 12.17 -3.72 -10.05
CA THR A 320 12.86 -3.01 -8.96
C THR A 320 14.30 -2.69 -9.32
N TRP A 321 15.04 -3.68 -9.84
CA TRP A 321 16.43 -3.50 -10.28
C TRP A 321 16.57 -2.51 -11.43
N GLY A 322 15.61 -2.46 -12.35
CA GLY A 322 15.59 -1.45 -13.43
C GLY A 322 15.61 -0.02 -12.90
N VAL A 323 14.81 0.28 -11.86
CA VAL A 323 14.79 1.62 -11.23
C VAL A 323 16.07 1.89 -10.46
N ILE A 324 16.55 0.92 -9.66
CA ILE A 324 17.81 1.06 -8.89
C ILE A 324 18.99 1.37 -9.83
N ILE A 325 19.12 0.62 -10.92
CA ILE A 325 20.19 0.80 -11.92
C ILE A 325 20.06 2.15 -12.63
N LEU A 326 18.83 2.61 -12.94
CA LEU A 326 18.60 3.93 -13.55
C LEU A 326 19.06 5.08 -12.63
N CYS A 327 18.70 5.04 -11.34
CA CYS A 327 19.16 6.06 -10.39
C CYS A 327 20.68 6.00 -10.21
N LEU A 328 21.27 4.81 -10.01
CA LEU A 328 22.74 4.65 -9.95
C LEU A 328 23.45 5.15 -11.22
N PHE A 329 22.82 5.00 -12.40
CA PHE A 329 23.38 5.48 -13.65
C PHE A 329 23.47 7.01 -13.70
N ILE A 330 22.41 7.69 -13.27
CA ILE A 330 22.34 9.17 -13.21
C ILE A 330 23.26 9.72 -12.13
N ASP A 331 23.16 9.22 -10.90
CA ASP A 331 23.80 9.84 -9.73
C ASP A 331 25.27 9.45 -9.52
N PHE A 332 25.67 8.28 -10.03
CA PHE A 332 27.03 7.76 -9.88
C PHE A 332 27.72 7.46 -11.19
N LEU A 333 27.19 6.57 -12.05
CA LEU A 333 27.97 6.01 -13.16
C LEU A 333 28.33 7.06 -14.22
N VAL A 334 27.40 7.94 -14.60
CA VAL A 334 27.67 9.01 -15.58
C VAL A 334 28.69 10.02 -15.02
N PRO A 335 28.50 10.63 -13.83
CA PRO A 335 29.51 11.50 -13.23
C PRO A 335 30.87 10.82 -13.00
N LEU A 336 30.90 9.56 -12.58
CA LEU A 336 32.14 8.81 -12.33
C LEU A 336 32.92 8.53 -13.63
N ALA A 337 32.22 8.17 -14.72
CA ALA A 337 32.83 7.99 -16.02
C ALA A 337 33.43 9.31 -16.55
N MET A 338 32.70 10.43 -16.41
CA MET A 338 33.20 11.74 -16.79
C MET A 338 34.37 12.20 -15.90
N PHE A 339 34.34 11.92 -14.60
CA PHE A 339 35.44 12.19 -13.66
C PHE A 339 36.74 11.54 -14.15
N PHE A 340 36.72 10.25 -14.49
CA PHE A 340 37.92 9.55 -14.99
C PHE A 340 38.41 10.14 -16.32
N LEU A 341 37.51 10.38 -17.29
CA LEU A 341 37.87 10.96 -18.60
C LEU A 341 38.46 12.38 -18.48
N ILE A 342 38.00 13.18 -17.51
CA ILE A 342 38.55 14.52 -17.26
C ILE A 342 39.88 14.41 -16.51
N ARG A 343 39.99 13.54 -15.50
CA ARG A 343 41.19 13.42 -14.65
C ARG A 343 42.37 12.79 -15.38
N GLU A 344 42.17 11.71 -16.15
CA GLU A 344 43.21 11.10 -16.99
C GLU A 344 43.84 12.15 -17.93
N LYS A 345 43.02 13.04 -18.49
CA LYS A 345 43.50 14.14 -19.34
C LYS A 345 44.28 15.20 -18.56
N ILE A 346 43.90 15.53 -17.33
CA ILE A 346 44.64 16.47 -16.48
C ILE A 346 46.02 15.89 -16.15
N GLU A 347 46.06 14.64 -15.69
CA GLU A 347 47.31 13.93 -15.37
C GLU A 347 48.21 13.84 -16.61
N ASN A 348 47.72 13.35 -17.76
CA ASN A 348 48.47 13.32 -19.03
C ASN A 348 48.86 14.70 -19.59
N SER A 349 48.27 15.81 -19.10
CA SER A 349 48.68 17.17 -19.48
C SER A 349 49.78 17.73 -18.58
N ASN A 350 49.85 17.27 -17.33
CA ASN A 350 50.82 17.69 -16.32
C ASN A 350 52.06 16.78 -16.27
N SER A 351 51.93 15.48 -16.58
CA SER A 351 53.00 14.46 -16.53
C SER A 351 53.99 14.56 -17.71
N ARG A 352 54.50 15.77 -17.96
CA ARG A 352 55.55 16.02 -18.96
C ARG A 352 56.96 15.57 -18.51
N THR A 353 57.07 15.02 -17.30
CA THR A 353 58.28 14.49 -16.68
C THR A 353 57.98 13.28 -15.81
N VAL A 354 58.82 12.24 -15.93
CA VAL A 354 58.91 11.01 -15.09
C VAL A 354 57.82 9.93 -15.32
N TYR A 355 58.29 8.71 -15.61
CA TYR A 355 57.60 7.41 -15.43
C TYR A 355 58.09 6.84 -14.08
N THR A 356 57.29 6.14 -13.25
CA THR A 356 56.80 4.75 -13.43
C THR A 356 55.27 4.68 -13.15
N SER A 357 54.56 3.63 -12.69
CA SER A 357 54.86 2.23 -12.31
C SER A 357 53.68 1.28 -12.62
N ASN A 358 53.82 -0.02 -12.30
CA ASN A 358 52.73 -1.02 -12.38
C ASN A 358 51.74 -0.91 -11.20
N ALA A 359 51.39 0.31 -10.79
CA ALA A 359 50.45 0.57 -9.70
C ALA A 359 49.07 -0.07 -9.97
N SER A 360 48.51 -0.75 -8.97
CA SER A 360 47.22 -1.42 -9.09
C SER A 360 46.07 -0.42 -9.22
N TRP A 361 44.87 -0.92 -9.57
CA TRP A 361 43.66 -0.09 -9.60
C TRP A 361 43.40 0.60 -8.24
N TRP A 362 43.67 -0.08 -7.13
CA TRP A 362 43.54 0.49 -5.79
C TRP A 362 44.60 1.56 -5.48
N ASP A 363 45.85 1.38 -5.90
CA ASP A 363 46.92 2.34 -5.61
C ASP A 363 46.72 3.65 -6.38
N LYS A 364 46.18 3.58 -7.60
CA LYS A 364 45.77 4.76 -8.39
C LYS A 364 44.55 5.48 -7.79
N LEU A 365 43.60 4.72 -7.23
CA LEU A 365 42.44 5.27 -6.54
C LEU A 365 42.83 5.96 -5.21
N MET A 366 43.74 5.34 -4.46
CA MET A 366 44.27 5.87 -3.18
C MET A 366 45.35 6.95 -3.38
N GLY A 367 45.95 7.04 -4.56
CA GLY A 367 47.08 7.91 -4.87
C GLY A 367 48.30 7.61 -4.01
N ARG A 368 48.77 6.36 -4.03
CA ARG A 368 50.09 5.97 -3.54
C ARG A 368 51.08 6.12 -4.69
N ASP A 369 51.98 7.09 -4.58
CA ASP A 369 53.16 7.18 -5.43
C ASP A 369 54.30 6.40 -4.76
N ASP A 370 55.05 5.58 -5.51
CA ASP A 370 56.13 4.71 -5.00
C ASP A 370 57.40 5.47 -4.53
N ASN A 371 57.31 6.79 -4.33
CA ASN A 371 58.44 7.73 -4.19
C ASN A 371 59.16 7.71 -2.83
N ASN A 372 58.97 6.68 -2.01
CA ASN A 372 59.43 6.64 -0.61
C ASN A 372 60.62 5.69 -0.34
N PHE A 373 61.46 5.47 -1.35
CA PHE A 373 62.77 4.80 -1.22
C PHE A 373 63.86 5.54 -2.00
N ASN A 374 64.40 6.62 -1.40
CA ASN A 374 65.82 7.01 -1.41
C ASN A 374 66.03 8.37 -0.74
N ASN A 375 66.18 8.36 0.59
CA ASN A 375 67.05 9.22 1.41
C ASN A 375 66.98 8.75 2.87
#